data_AF-A0A925QIY7-F1
#
_entry.id   AF-A0A925QIY7-F1
#
_cell.length_a   1.000
_cell.length_b   1.000
_cell.length_c   1.000
_cell.angle_alpha   90.00
_cell.angle_beta   90.00
_cell.angle_gamma   90.00
#
_symmetry.space_group_name_H-M   'P 1'
#
loop_
_entity.id
_entity.type
_entity.pdbx_description
1 polymer ?
#
loop_
_entity_poly.entity_id
_entity_poly.type
_entity_poly.pdbx_seq_one_letter_code
_entity_poly.pdbx_strand_id
1 'polypeptide(L)'
;MEGKYKNLKILPKDIPEKKLDSIMNAYNVALKVSCDFCHIKAKQSLFSITPPKDELDYALDNPMKEEARKMIKLQMEINKNYFHHDSTIRPEYLNVVSCNTCHRGNPYPAHE
;
A
#
# COMPACT_ATOMS: atom_id res chain seq x y z
N MET A 1 -3.42 -17.26 13.82
CA MET A 1 -2.12 -16.59 13.69
C MET A 1 -2.37 -15.12 13.43
N GLU A 2 -2.20 -14.27 14.44
CA GLU A 2 -2.06 -12.83 14.21
C GLU A 2 -0.75 -12.60 13.47
N GLY A 3 -0.81 -11.95 12.30
CA GLY A 3 0.38 -11.66 11.50
C GLY A 3 1.26 -10.62 12.17
N LYS A 4 2.53 -10.53 11.75
CA LYS A 4 3.51 -9.51 12.21
C LYS A 4 2.99 -8.07 12.08
N TYR A 5 2.05 -7.83 11.16
CA TYR A 5 1.46 -6.53 10.88
C TYR A 5 0.03 -6.41 11.40
N LYS A 6 -0.26 -5.30 12.06
CA LYS A 6 -1.62 -4.94 12.49
C LYS A 6 -2.42 -4.41 11.30
N ASN A 7 -3.65 -4.90 11.14
CA ASN A 7 -4.61 -4.44 10.13
C ASN A 7 -4.16 -4.59 8.65
N LEU A 8 -3.38 -5.63 8.35
CA LEU A 8 -3.04 -6.03 6.98
C LEU A 8 -4.19 -6.87 6.39
N LYS A 9 -4.99 -6.27 5.49
CA LYS A 9 -6.24 -6.85 4.96
C LYS A 9 -6.10 -7.52 3.57
N ILE A 10 -5.32 -6.93 2.66
CA ILE A 10 -5.28 -7.31 1.23
C ILE A 10 -4.00 -8.06 0.86
N LEU A 11 -2.85 -7.54 1.27
CA LEU A 11 -1.56 -8.20 1.03
C LEU A 11 -1.40 -9.43 1.94
N PRO A 12 -0.55 -10.40 1.56
CA PRO A 12 -0.36 -11.62 2.32
C PRO A 12 0.10 -11.37 3.76
N LYS A 13 -0.47 -12.10 4.73
CA LYS A 13 -0.12 -11.95 6.16
C LYS A 13 1.30 -12.42 6.49
N ASP A 14 1.85 -13.29 5.65
CA ASP A 14 3.20 -13.86 5.70
C ASP A 14 4.23 -13.06 4.90
N ILE A 15 3.85 -11.88 4.37
CA ILE A 15 4.73 -11.06 3.55
C ILE A 15 6.05 -10.69 4.28
N PRO A 16 7.22 -10.88 3.66
CA PRO A 16 8.48 -10.41 4.22
C PRO A 16 8.51 -8.88 4.32
N GLU A 17 9.13 -8.36 5.38
CA GLU A 17 9.19 -6.92 5.67
C GLU A 17 9.74 -6.09 4.50
N LYS A 18 10.90 -6.48 3.98
CA LYS A 18 11.50 -5.82 2.82
C LYS A 18 10.59 -5.80 1.59
N LYS A 19 9.74 -6.82 1.43
CA LYS A 19 8.80 -6.90 0.31
C LYS A 19 7.61 -5.97 0.53
N LEU A 20 7.09 -5.91 1.76
CA LEU A 20 6.04 -4.96 2.12
C LEU A 20 6.51 -3.51 1.92
N ASP A 21 7.70 -3.16 2.41
CA ASP A 21 8.29 -1.82 2.24
C ASP A 21 8.48 -1.47 0.76
N SER A 22 9.00 -2.41 -0.03
CA SER A 22 9.18 -2.22 -1.47
C SER A 22 7.86 -1.97 -2.20
N ILE A 23 6.79 -2.67 -1.82
CA ILE A 23 5.45 -2.48 -2.40
C ILE A 23 4.90 -1.10 -2.01
N MET A 24 4.99 -0.71 -0.74
CA MET A 24 4.52 0.61 -0.30
C MET A 24 5.28 1.75 -0.99
N ASN A 25 6.60 1.61 -1.16
CA ASN A 25 7.39 2.57 -1.90
C ASN A 25 6.99 2.64 -3.39
N ALA A 26 6.69 1.49 -4.01
CA ALA A 26 6.21 1.47 -5.41
C ALA A 26 4.89 2.24 -5.58
N TYR A 27 3.99 2.20 -4.59
CA TYR A 27 2.76 2.98 -4.60
C TYR A 27 3.04 4.49 -4.51
N ASN A 28 3.92 4.91 -3.60
CA ASN A 28 4.34 6.31 -3.48
C ASN A 28 4.90 6.85 -4.79
N VAL A 29 5.79 6.10 -5.44
CA VAL A 29 6.41 6.47 -6.72
C VAL A 29 5.35 6.59 -7.82
N ALA A 30 4.43 5.62 -7.92
CA ALA A 30 3.41 5.60 -8.96
C ALA A 30 2.40 6.74 -8.86
N LEU A 31 2.12 7.22 -7.64
CA LEU A 31 1.15 8.29 -7.38
C LEU A 31 1.82 9.65 -7.13
N LYS A 32 3.15 9.71 -6.99
CA LYS A 32 3.93 10.89 -6.54
C LYS A 32 3.45 11.48 -5.21
N VAL A 33 3.21 10.60 -4.23
CA VAL A 33 2.79 10.99 -2.87
C VAL A 33 3.75 10.44 -1.83
N SER A 34 3.69 10.98 -0.61
CA SER A 34 4.39 10.48 0.57
C SER A 34 3.50 9.55 1.42
N CYS A 35 4.11 8.84 2.37
CA CYS A 35 3.42 7.84 3.19
C CYS A 35 2.21 8.39 3.96
N ASP A 36 2.25 9.66 4.37
CA ASP A 36 1.19 10.35 5.11
C ASP A 36 -0.06 10.66 4.26
N PHE A 37 0.01 10.48 2.94
CA PHE A 37 -1.17 10.52 2.07
C PHE A 37 -2.16 9.38 2.38
N CYS A 38 -1.61 8.20 2.70
CA CYS A 38 -2.40 7.00 3.01
C CYS A 38 -2.31 6.58 4.49
N HIS A 39 -1.34 7.07 5.26
CA HIS A 39 -1.14 6.67 6.66
C HIS A 39 -1.33 7.84 7.61
N ILE A 40 -1.86 7.56 8.81
CA ILE A 40 -2.21 8.60 9.78
C ILE A 40 -0.99 8.86 10.68
N LYS A 41 -0.71 10.12 11.00
CA LYS A 41 0.28 10.45 12.04
C LYS A 41 -0.14 9.86 13.39
N ALA A 42 0.80 9.24 14.10
CA ALA A 42 0.57 8.70 15.41
C ALA A 42 0.14 9.84 16.37
N LYS A 43 -0.84 9.56 17.24
CA LYS A 43 -1.23 10.51 18.26
C LYS A 43 -0.09 10.66 19.26
N GLN A 44 0.49 11.87 19.33
CA GLN A 44 1.47 12.17 20.36
C GLN A 44 0.76 12.35 21.71
N SER A 45 1.27 11.67 22.74
CA SER A 45 0.83 11.91 24.11
C SER A 45 1.22 13.33 24.51
N LEU A 46 0.28 14.09 25.11
CA LEU A 46 0.52 15.44 25.66
C LEU A 46 1.62 15.46 26.73
N PHE A 47 1.98 14.30 27.28
CA PHE A 47 3.02 14.14 28.29
C PHE A 47 4.34 13.59 27.72
N SER A 48 4.46 13.43 26.39
CA SER A 48 5.68 12.90 25.79
C SER A 48 6.80 13.94 25.89
N ILE A 49 7.85 13.59 26.63
CA ILE A 49 9.09 14.39 26.78
C ILE A 49 10.02 14.22 25.57
N THR A 50 9.68 13.33 24.64
CA THR A 50 10.44 13.03 23.43
C THR A 50 10.00 14.00 22.32
N PRO A 51 10.92 14.62 21.57
CA PRO A 51 10.55 15.49 20.46
C PRO A 51 9.59 14.77 19.51
N PRO A 52 8.63 15.51 18.89
CA PRO A 52 7.74 14.99 17.88
C PRO A 52 8.51 14.18 16.83
N LYS A 53 8.40 12.86 16.85
CA LYS A 53 8.73 12.07 15.67
C LYS A 53 7.53 12.16 14.73
N ASP A 54 7.78 12.38 13.45
CA ASP A 54 6.80 12.15 12.37
C ASP A 54 6.54 10.64 12.22
N GLU A 55 6.09 10.03 13.30
CA GLU A 55 5.78 8.61 13.35
C GLU A 55 4.37 8.41 12.78
N LEU A 56 4.25 7.52 11.82
CA LEU A 56 2.98 7.15 11.22
C LEU A 56 2.44 5.90 11.92
N ASP A 57 1.16 5.92 12.28
CA ASP A 57 0.43 4.72 12.64
C ASP A 57 -0.08 4.04 11.36
N TYR A 58 0.71 3.08 10.88
CA TYR A 58 0.40 2.31 9.68
C TYR A 58 -0.83 1.43 9.82
N ALA A 59 -1.31 1.15 11.05
CA ALA A 59 -2.45 0.28 11.28
C ALA A 59 -3.79 1.02 11.14
N LEU A 60 -3.86 2.31 11.49
CA LEU A 60 -5.10 3.08 11.42
C LEU A 60 -5.66 3.21 9.99
N ASP A 61 -6.99 3.27 9.90
CA ASP A 61 -7.72 3.40 8.65
C ASP A 61 -8.18 4.85 8.43
N ASN A 62 -8.04 5.31 7.19
CA ASN A 62 -8.58 6.58 6.69
C ASN A 62 -9.17 6.34 5.29
N PRO A 63 -9.95 7.28 4.73
CA PRO A 63 -10.57 7.11 3.43
C PRO A 63 -9.59 6.77 2.29
N MET A 64 -8.42 7.41 2.25
CA MET A 64 -7.42 7.15 1.20
C MET A 64 -6.84 5.75 1.29
N LYS A 65 -6.57 5.25 2.50
CA LYS A 65 -6.09 3.89 2.72
C LYS A 65 -7.12 2.84 2.32
N GLU A 66 -8.39 3.07 2.64
CA GLU A 66 -9.46 2.17 2.24
C GLU A 66 -9.64 2.15 0.72
N GLU A 67 -9.51 3.29 0.05
CA GLU A 67 -9.54 3.34 -1.42
C GLU A 67 -8.32 2.64 -2.04
N ALA A 68 -7.13 2.87 -1.49
CA ALA A 68 -5.92 2.18 -1.91
C ALA A 68 -6.08 0.65 -1.79
N ARG A 69 -6.72 0.13 -0.74
CA ARG A 69 -7.01 -1.31 -0.61
C ARG A 69 -7.88 -1.85 -1.74
N LYS A 70 -8.90 -1.10 -2.15
CA LYS A 70 -9.75 -1.49 -3.30
C LYS A 70 -8.93 -1.54 -4.58
N MET A 71 -8.06 -0.54 -4.80
CA MET A 71 -7.20 -0.47 -5.97
C MET A 71 -6.14 -1.58 -5.99
N ILE A 72 -5.54 -1.92 -4.85
CA ILE A 72 -4.61 -3.06 -4.72
C ILE A 72 -5.33 -4.36 -5.09
N LYS A 73 -6.55 -4.57 -4.56
CA LYS A 73 -7.35 -5.75 -4.89
C LYS A 73 -7.66 -5.82 -6.39
N LEU A 74 -8.12 -4.72 -6.99
CA LEU A 74 -8.38 -4.63 -8.43
C LEU A 74 -7.13 -4.98 -9.25
N GLN A 75 -5.99 -4.37 -8.93
CA GLN A 75 -4.73 -4.61 -9.61
C GLN A 75 -4.28 -6.07 -9.49
N MET A 76 -4.39 -6.67 -8.31
CA MET A 76 -4.11 -8.09 -8.10
C MET A 76 -5.03 -8.99 -8.92
N GLU A 77 -6.33 -8.69 -8.98
CA GLU A 77 -7.31 -9.46 -9.77
C GLU A 77 -7.03 -9.37 -11.28
N ILE A 78 -6.74 -8.18 -11.80
CA ILE A 78 -6.36 -7.99 -13.22
C ILE A 78 -5.11 -8.83 -13.53
N ASN A 79 -4.06 -8.71 -12.73
CA ASN A 79 -2.82 -9.44 -13.00
C ASN A 79 -2.99 -10.95 -12.86
N LYS A 80 -3.70 -11.41 -11.83
CA LYS A 80 -3.97 -12.82 -11.63
C LYS A 80 -4.75 -13.44 -12.80
N ASN A 81 -5.78 -12.74 -13.29
CA ASN A 81 -6.70 -13.31 -14.27
C ASN A 81 -6.17 -13.23 -15.71
N TYR A 82 -5.34 -12.22 -16.02
CA TYR A 82 -4.94 -11.94 -17.40
C TYR A 82 -3.42 -12.02 -17.65
N PHE A 83 -2.60 -11.95 -16.62
CA PHE A 83 -1.13 -11.83 -16.75
C PHE A 83 -0.34 -12.85 -15.92
N HIS A 84 -1.00 -13.87 -15.37
CA HIS A 84 -0.37 -14.92 -14.58
C HIS A 84 0.15 -16.06 -15.48
N HIS A 85 1.18 -15.77 -16.27
CA HIS A 85 1.80 -16.74 -17.17
C HIS A 85 2.88 -17.59 -16.48
N ASP A 86 3.52 -17.06 -15.44
CA ASP A 86 4.52 -17.76 -14.64
C ASP A 86 3.93 -18.18 -13.29
N SER A 87 3.59 -19.48 -13.19
CA SER A 87 3.01 -20.08 -11.97
C SER A 87 3.97 -20.13 -10.77
N THR A 88 5.27 -19.85 -10.97
CA THR A 88 6.24 -19.78 -9.87
C THR A 88 6.13 -18.46 -9.09
N ILE A 89 5.50 -17.45 -9.68
CA ILE A 89 5.30 -16.13 -9.06
C ILE A 89 3.95 -16.10 -8.40
N ARG A 90 3.94 -15.78 -7.10
CA ARG A 90 2.71 -15.53 -6.35
C ARG A 90 1.88 -14.41 -7.00
N PRO A 91 0.58 -14.61 -7.27
CA PRO A 91 -0.26 -13.62 -7.95
C PRO A 91 -0.27 -12.24 -7.29
N GLU A 92 -0.13 -12.19 -5.95
CA GLU A 92 -0.09 -10.95 -5.16
C GLU A 92 1.15 -10.09 -5.44
N TYR A 93 2.16 -10.64 -6.12
CA TYR A 93 3.41 -9.96 -6.47
C TYR A 93 3.53 -9.64 -7.96
N LEU A 94 2.54 -10.00 -8.77
CA LEU A 94 2.49 -9.61 -10.18
C LEU A 94 2.25 -8.10 -10.30
N ASN A 95 2.94 -7.47 -11.24
CA ASN A 95 2.93 -6.01 -11.41
C ASN A 95 2.90 -5.57 -12.88
N VAL A 96 2.45 -6.43 -13.81
CA VAL A 96 2.32 -6.09 -15.24
C VAL A 96 1.40 -4.90 -15.42
N VAL A 97 0.19 -4.98 -14.86
CA VAL A 97 -0.61 -3.79 -14.54
C VAL A 97 -0.17 -3.29 -13.17
N SER A 98 0.24 -2.03 -13.11
CA SER A 98 0.67 -1.38 -11.86
C SER A 98 -0.16 -0.13 -11.60
N CYS A 99 -0.02 0.47 -10.41
CA CYS A 99 -0.67 1.74 -10.10
C CYS A 99 -0.30 2.81 -11.14
N ASN A 100 0.93 2.81 -11.65
CA ASN A 100 1.40 3.78 -12.63
C ASN A 100 0.74 3.64 -14.02
N THR A 101 0.21 2.46 -14.35
CA THR A 101 -0.52 2.22 -15.61
C THR A 101 -1.69 3.21 -15.77
N CYS A 102 -2.41 3.47 -14.67
CA CYS A 102 -3.55 4.39 -14.64
C CYS A 102 -3.21 5.74 -14.02
N HIS A 103 -2.55 5.75 -12.85
CA HIS A 103 -2.28 6.99 -12.10
C HIS A 103 -1.27 7.90 -12.78
N ARG A 104 -0.27 7.35 -13.47
CA ARG A 104 0.75 8.10 -14.22
C ARG A 104 1.37 9.26 -13.42
N GLY A 105 1.63 9.05 -12.13
CA GLY A 105 2.16 10.07 -11.23
C GLY A 105 1.14 11.09 -10.71
N ASN A 106 -0.16 10.79 -10.78
CA ASN A 106 -1.23 11.58 -10.18
C ASN A 106 -2.07 10.71 -9.23
N PRO A 107 -2.29 11.10 -7.96
CA PRO A 107 -3.15 10.35 -7.05
C PRO A 107 -4.60 10.21 -7.55
N TYR A 108 -5.04 11.09 -8.45
CA TYR A 108 -6.34 11.05 -9.10
C TYR A 108 -6.12 10.86 -10.61
N PRO A 109 -6.38 9.67 -11.17
CA PRO A 109 -6.23 9.43 -12.60
C PRO A 109 -7.05 10.42 -13.42
N ALA A 110 -6.47 10.94 -14.51
CA ALA A 110 -7.17 11.86 -15.38
C ALA A 110 -8.33 11.14 -16.09
N HIS A 111 -9.51 11.76 -16.09
CA HIS A 111 -10.60 11.44 -16.99
C HIS A 111 -10.41 12.33 -18.22
N GLU A 112 -9.67 11.87 -19.21
CA GLU A 112 -9.68 12.49 -20.54
C GLU A 112 -10.88 11.98 -21.33
#